data_AF-A0A560JLR0-F1
#
_entry.id   AF-A0A560JLR0-F1
#
_cell.length_a   1.000
_cell.length_b   1.000
_cell.length_c   1.000
_cell.angle_alpha   90.00
_cell.angle_beta   90.00
_cell.angle_gamma   90.00
#
_symmetry.space_group_name_H-M   'P 1'
#
loop_
_entity.id
_entity.type
_entity.pdbx_description
1 polymer ?
#
loop_
_entity_poly.entity_id
_entity_poly.type
_entity_poly.pdbx_seq_one_letter_code
_entity_poly.pdbx_strand_id
1 'polypeptide(L)'
;MKWIVTATIALAAPVMFASAQPAKEPYQPGLGEFMAATQLRHAKLWFAGKQNNWDLAAYEIDEIKESLEDAARLFPTHDGVPVAEMIKTIIDPRIEELEKAVRAKSRTKFTAAFDELTSGCNSCHAGASKPFIRIQRPTASPLTNQNFAPEK
;
A
#
# COMPACT_ATOMS: atom_id res chain seq x y z
N MET A 1 -16.44 -62.59 -65.86
CA MET A 1 -15.58 -61.51 -65.35
C MET A 1 -16.32 -60.77 -64.25
N LYS A 2 -15.99 -61.04 -62.97
CA LYS A 2 -16.58 -60.36 -61.82
C LYS A 2 -15.62 -59.25 -61.39
N TRP A 3 -16.10 -58.01 -61.40
CA TRP A 3 -15.34 -56.82 -61.05
C TRP A 3 -15.26 -56.68 -59.53
N ILE A 4 -14.04 -56.54 -59.01
CA ILE A 4 -13.79 -56.23 -57.60
C ILE A 4 -13.77 -54.71 -57.47
N VAL A 5 -14.66 -54.16 -56.64
CA VAL A 5 -14.64 -52.74 -56.25
C VAL A 5 -14.13 -52.68 -54.82
N THR A 6 -12.87 -52.28 -54.66
CA THR A 6 -12.28 -51.96 -53.36
C THR A 6 -12.74 -50.58 -52.91
N ALA A 7 -13.49 -50.52 -51.81
CA ALA A 7 -13.87 -49.28 -51.15
C ALA A 7 -12.77 -48.85 -50.17
N THR A 8 -12.11 -47.74 -50.44
CA THR A 8 -11.18 -47.07 -49.52
C THR A 8 -11.97 -46.24 -48.51
N ILE A 9 -11.93 -46.63 -47.23
CA ILE A 9 -12.47 -45.84 -46.12
C ILE A 9 -11.41 -44.83 -45.69
N ALA A 10 -11.66 -43.55 -45.97
CA ALA A 10 -10.83 -42.46 -45.43
C ALA A 10 -11.26 -42.17 -43.98
N LEU A 11 -10.38 -42.43 -43.01
CA LEU A 11 -10.56 -41.97 -41.63
C LEU A 11 -10.28 -40.45 -41.58
N ALA A 12 -11.34 -39.65 -41.41
CA ALA A 12 -11.21 -38.26 -41.00
C ALA A 12 -11.15 -38.21 -39.46
N ALA A 13 -9.98 -37.91 -38.89
CA ALA A 13 -9.85 -37.65 -37.47
C ALA A 13 -10.34 -36.21 -37.16
N PRO A 14 -11.21 -36.00 -36.15
CA PRO A 14 -11.64 -34.66 -35.77
C PRO A 14 -10.50 -33.95 -35.05
N VAL A 15 -10.07 -32.81 -35.58
CA VAL A 15 -9.14 -31.90 -34.90
C VAL A 15 -9.94 -31.16 -33.84
N MET A 16 -9.75 -31.53 -32.57
CA MET A 16 -10.29 -30.79 -31.43
C MET A 16 -9.55 -29.45 -31.32
N PHE A 17 -10.18 -28.36 -31.72
CA PHE A 17 -9.70 -27.02 -31.40
C PHE A 17 -10.05 -26.72 -29.94
N ALA A 18 -9.09 -26.95 -29.04
CA ALA A 18 -9.18 -26.44 -27.68
C ALA A 18 -9.11 -24.91 -27.73
N SER A 19 -10.20 -24.23 -27.40
CA SER A 19 -10.20 -22.78 -27.21
C SER A 19 -9.33 -22.45 -25.98
N ALA A 20 -8.17 -21.83 -26.20
CA ALA A 20 -7.38 -21.28 -25.11
C ALA A 20 -8.22 -20.22 -24.39
N GLN A 21 -8.46 -20.40 -23.09
CA GLN A 21 -9.08 -19.35 -22.29
C GLN A 21 -8.10 -18.16 -22.19
N PRO A 22 -8.58 -16.91 -22.29
CA PRO A 22 -7.74 -15.74 -22.08
C PRO A 22 -7.13 -15.80 -20.68
N ALA A 23 -5.84 -15.47 -20.57
CA ALA A 23 -5.17 -15.35 -19.29
C ALA A 23 -5.91 -14.31 -18.43
N LYS A 24 -6.12 -14.63 -17.15
CA LYS A 24 -6.68 -13.65 -16.21
C LYS A 24 -5.64 -12.53 -16.02
N GLU A 25 -6.08 -11.28 -16.09
CA GLU A 25 -5.23 -10.13 -15.80
C GLU A 25 -4.60 -10.27 -14.39
N PRO A 26 -3.30 -9.91 -14.24
CA PRO A 26 -2.66 -9.89 -12.93
C PRO A 26 -3.41 -8.97 -11.95
N TYR A 27 -3.51 -9.38 -10.68
CA TYR A 27 -4.09 -8.55 -9.64
C TYR A 27 -3.30 -7.23 -9.50
N GLN A 28 -4.03 -6.12 -9.50
CA GLN A 28 -3.48 -4.79 -9.23
C GLN A 28 -4.17 -4.23 -7.98
N PRO A 29 -3.42 -3.92 -6.90
CA PRO A 29 -3.98 -3.26 -5.73
C PRO A 29 -4.57 -1.90 -6.11
N GLY A 30 -5.73 -1.56 -5.55
CA GLY A 30 -6.29 -0.22 -5.64
C GLY A 30 -5.62 0.75 -4.67
N LEU A 31 -5.98 2.04 -4.78
CA LEU A 31 -5.49 3.07 -3.86
C LEU A 31 -5.86 2.75 -2.39
N GLY A 32 -7.01 2.12 -2.16
CA GLY A 32 -7.46 1.72 -0.82
C GLY A 32 -6.50 0.76 -0.13
N GLU A 33 -5.91 -0.20 -0.86
CA GLU A 33 -4.92 -1.14 -0.35
C GLU A 33 -3.63 -0.43 0.08
N PHE A 34 -3.16 0.55 -0.71
CA PHE A 34 -2.01 1.39 -0.31
C PHE A 34 -2.32 2.17 0.96
N MET A 35 -3.48 2.82 1.04
CA MET A 35 -3.86 3.59 2.23
C MET A 35 -4.05 2.71 3.47
N ALA A 36 -4.59 1.50 3.32
CA ALA A 36 -4.72 0.53 4.41
C ALA A 36 -3.36 0.07 4.93
N ALA A 37 -2.42 -0.25 4.03
CA ALA A 37 -1.04 -0.59 4.40
C ALA A 37 -0.35 0.58 5.10
N THR A 38 -0.47 1.79 4.56
CA THR A 38 0.07 3.01 5.17
C THR A 38 -0.51 3.27 6.56
N GLN A 39 -1.81 3.08 6.78
CA GLN A 39 -2.42 3.24 8.10
C GLN A 39 -1.88 2.23 9.12
N LEU A 40 -1.65 0.97 8.70
CA LEU A 40 -1.04 -0.04 9.56
C LEU A 40 0.39 0.36 9.95
N ARG A 41 1.20 0.81 8.98
CA ARG A 41 2.58 1.26 9.23
C ARG A 41 2.63 2.51 10.12
N HIS A 42 1.72 3.46 9.91
CA HIS A 42 1.52 4.61 10.78
C HIS A 42 1.22 4.18 12.24
N ALA A 43 0.42 3.13 12.43
CA ALA A 43 0.17 2.60 13.77
C ALA A 43 1.43 1.94 14.38
N LYS A 44 2.16 1.13 13.60
CA LYS A 44 3.41 0.49 14.03
C LYS A 44 4.47 1.52 14.44
N LEU A 45 4.62 2.58 13.65
CA LEU A 45 5.50 3.71 13.89
C LEU A 45 5.24 4.37 15.26
N TRP A 46 3.98 4.58 15.64
CA TRP A 46 3.65 5.14 16.96
C TRP A 46 4.22 4.29 18.10
N PHE A 47 4.02 2.98 18.03
CA PHE A 47 4.49 2.07 19.07
C PHE A 47 6.01 1.94 19.08
N ALA A 48 6.66 1.96 17.92
CA ALA A 48 8.12 2.01 17.81
C ALA A 48 8.69 3.26 18.51
N GLY A 49 8.19 4.46 18.17
CA GLY A 49 8.63 5.71 18.81
C GLY A 49 8.27 5.78 20.30
N LYS A 50 7.10 5.26 20.71
CA LYS A 50 6.71 5.15 22.13
C LYS A 50 7.61 4.20 22.92
N GLN A 51 8.32 3.28 22.28
CA GLN A 51 9.29 2.40 22.93
C GLN A 51 10.74 2.89 22.77
N ASN A 52 10.95 4.06 22.14
CA ASN A 52 12.28 4.54 21.72
C ASN A 52 13.02 3.54 20.81
N ASN A 53 12.29 2.71 20.07
CA ASN A 53 12.88 1.85 19.05
C ASN A 53 13.06 2.67 17.77
N TRP A 54 14.18 3.42 17.72
CA TRP A 54 14.44 4.39 16.65
C TRP A 54 14.72 3.74 15.31
N ASP A 55 15.29 2.54 15.28
CA ASP A 55 15.56 1.81 14.05
C ASP A 55 14.25 1.32 13.42
N LEU A 56 13.34 0.76 14.23
CA LEU A 56 12.00 0.40 13.77
C LEU A 56 11.20 1.66 13.38
N ALA A 57 11.33 2.77 14.12
CA ALA A 57 10.65 4.00 13.76
C ALA A 57 11.14 4.55 12.41
N ALA A 58 12.45 4.51 12.14
CA ALA A 58 13.01 4.90 10.84
C ALA A 58 12.50 3.98 9.72
N TYR A 59 12.53 2.66 9.95
CA TYR A 59 12.03 1.67 9.00
C TYR A 59 10.55 1.89 8.64
N GLU A 60 9.67 2.10 9.62
CA GLU A 60 8.25 2.35 9.31
C GLU A 60 8.02 3.69 8.61
N ILE A 61 8.88 4.69 8.81
CA ILE A 61 8.81 5.96 8.04
C ILE A 61 9.13 5.71 6.58
N ASP A 62 10.22 4.99 6.30
CA ASP A 62 10.65 4.67 4.94
C ASP A 62 9.55 3.87 4.22
N GLU A 63 8.96 2.87 4.88
CA GLU A 63 7.90 2.07 4.27
C GLU A 63 6.58 2.82 4.07
N ILE A 64 6.26 3.80 4.92
CA ILE A 64 5.14 4.73 4.67
C ILE A 64 5.41 5.55 3.43
N LYS A 65 6.63 6.10 3.30
CA LYS A 65 7.05 6.91 2.17
C LYS A 65 7.00 6.11 0.86
N GLU A 66 7.57 4.91 0.83
CA GLU A 66 7.50 4.02 -0.33
C GLU A 66 6.05 3.71 -0.74
N SER A 67 5.19 3.40 0.23
CA SER A 67 3.77 3.12 -0.03
C SER A 67 3.04 4.34 -0.63
N LEU A 68 3.40 5.56 -0.22
CA LEU A 68 2.85 6.80 -0.75
C LEU A 68 3.43 7.17 -2.12
N GLU A 69 4.71 6.94 -2.35
CA GLU A 69 5.35 7.13 -3.66
C GLU A 69 4.75 6.20 -4.71
N ASP A 70 4.51 4.94 -4.36
CA ASP A 70 3.82 3.99 -5.24
C ASP A 70 2.36 4.41 -5.48
N ALA A 71 1.65 4.89 -4.47
CA ALA A 71 0.31 5.44 -4.62
C ALA A 71 0.30 6.65 -5.56
N ALA A 72 1.24 7.58 -5.41
CA ALA A 72 1.37 8.74 -6.29
C ALA A 72 1.70 8.36 -7.74
N ARG A 73 2.54 7.33 -7.93
CA ARG A 73 2.95 6.83 -9.25
C ARG A 73 1.81 6.09 -9.97
N LEU A 74 1.07 5.24 -9.26
CA LEU A 74 0.01 4.41 -9.83
C LEU A 74 -1.33 5.13 -9.92
N PHE A 75 -1.60 6.05 -8.99
CA PHE A 75 -2.84 6.80 -8.89
C PHE A 75 -2.56 8.31 -8.80
N PRO A 76 -1.86 8.93 -9.76
CA PRO A 76 -1.54 10.36 -9.68
C PRO A 76 -2.79 11.24 -9.59
N THR A 77 -3.88 10.76 -10.19
CA THR A 77 -5.25 11.24 -9.98
C THR A 77 -6.18 10.06 -9.74
N HIS A 78 -7.16 10.20 -8.83
CA HIS A 78 -8.16 9.18 -8.55
C HIS A 78 -9.50 9.86 -8.22
N ASP A 79 -10.56 9.53 -8.94
CA ASP A 79 -11.89 10.17 -8.80
C ASP A 79 -11.86 11.72 -8.85
N GLY A 80 -10.98 12.29 -9.69
CA GLY A 80 -10.79 13.74 -9.78
C GLY A 80 -9.95 14.37 -8.66
N VAL A 81 -9.48 13.57 -7.70
CA VAL A 81 -8.57 14.01 -6.63
C VAL A 81 -7.12 13.98 -7.12
N PRO A 82 -6.32 15.05 -6.96
CA PRO A 82 -4.91 15.09 -7.37
C PRO A 82 -4.00 14.45 -6.31
N VAL A 83 -4.09 13.13 -6.16
CA VAL A 83 -3.42 12.36 -5.09
C VAL A 83 -1.91 12.61 -5.04
N ALA A 84 -1.19 12.58 -6.18
CA ALA A 84 0.26 12.79 -6.19
C ALA A 84 0.65 14.19 -5.66
N GLU A 85 -0.10 15.22 -6.04
CA GLU A 85 0.16 16.59 -5.57
C GLU A 85 -0.19 16.74 -4.08
N MET A 86 -1.26 16.09 -3.62
CA MET A 86 -1.64 16.10 -2.20
C MET A 86 -0.59 15.38 -1.34
N ILE A 87 -0.05 14.25 -1.79
CA ILE A 87 1.06 13.57 -1.11
C ILE A 87 2.26 14.53 -1.02
N LYS A 88 2.68 15.09 -2.14
CA LYS A 88 3.82 16.00 -2.22
C LYS A 88 3.69 17.24 -1.32
N THR A 89 2.51 17.86 -1.30
CA THR A 89 2.33 19.16 -0.63
C THR A 89 1.84 19.05 0.81
N ILE A 90 1.06 18.01 1.13
CA ILE A 90 0.45 17.83 2.45
C ILE A 90 1.24 16.83 3.29
N ILE A 91 1.83 15.79 2.70
CA ILE A 91 2.40 14.65 3.46
C ILE A 91 3.92 14.70 3.50
N ASP A 92 4.62 14.89 2.38
CA ASP A 92 6.09 14.83 2.33
C ASP A 92 6.77 15.75 3.36
N PRO A 93 6.36 17.03 3.55
CA PRO A 93 6.99 17.88 4.56
C PRO A 93 6.83 17.34 5.99
N ARG A 94 5.77 16.58 6.28
CA ARG A 94 5.52 15.99 7.62
C ARG A 94 6.37 14.75 7.83
N ILE A 95 6.57 13.95 6.77
CA ILE A 95 7.50 12.83 6.79
C ILE A 95 8.92 13.34 7.07
N GLU A 96 9.35 14.42 6.40
CA GLU A 96 10.67 15.03 6.64
C GLU A 96 10.87 15.46 8.10
N GLU A 97 9.88 16.09 8.72
CA GLU A 97 9.93 16.47 10.14
C GLU A 97 9.97 15.27 11.07
N LEU A 98 9.23 14.21 10.73
CA LEU A 98 9.23 12.97 11.49
C LEU A 98 10.58 12.25 11.41
N GLU A 99 11.20 12.20 10.23
CA GLU A 99 12.56 11.69 10.07
C GLU A 99 13.57 12.51 10.89
N LYS A 100 13.48 13.84 10.88
CA LYS A 100 14.35 14.71 11.71
C LYS A 100 14.18 14.38 13.19
N ALA A 101 12.95 14.15 13.63
CA ALA A 101 12.65 13.80 15.01
C ALA A 101 13.22 12.42 15.42
N VAL A 102 13.09 11.42 14.54
CA VAL A 102 13.66 10.07 14.74
C VAL A 102 15.19 10.10 14.74
N ARG A 103 15.82 10.83 13.81
CA ARG A 103 17.28 11.04 13.79
C ARG A 103 17.78 11.71 15.07
N ALA A 104 17.01 12.66 15.60
CA ALA A 104 17.31 13.33 16.87
C ALA A 104 17.03 12.45 18.10
N LYS A 105 16.47 11.24 17.93
CA LYS A 105 16.07 10.31 19.01
C LYS A 105 15.28 10.99 20.12
N SER A 106 14.45 11.97 19.74
CA SER A 106 13.73 12.82 20.70
C SER A 106 12.27 12.42 20.73
N ARG A 107 11.84 11.78 21.81
CA ARG A 107 10.43 11.39 22.01
C ARG A 107 9.48 12.57 21.89
N THR A 108 9.84 13.73 22.46
CA THR A 108 9.00 14.93 22.39
C THR A 108 8.83 15.40 20.95
N LYS A 109 9.94 15.53 20.19
CA LYS A 109 9.87 15.93 18.77
C LYS A 109 9.12 14.89 17.93
N PHE A 110 9.35 13.60 18.19
CA PHE A 110 8.66 12.51 17.50
C PHE A 110 7.15 12.58 17.73
N THR A 111 6.74 12.76 18.98
CA THR A 111 5.32 12.82 19.37
C THR A 111 4.59 13.98 18.67
N ALA A 112 5.25 15.14 18.55
CA ALA A 112 4.72 16.29 17.82
C ALA A 112 4.68 16.06 16.30
N ALA A 113 5.77 15.57 15.71
CA ALA A 113 5.83 15.30 14.27
C ALA A 113 4.85 14.20 13.84
N PHE A 114 4.62 13.21 14.70
CA PHE A 114 3.63 12.15 14.49
C PHE A 114 2.21 12.72 14.43
N ASP A 115 1.89 13.68 15.31
CA ASP A 115 0.59 14.35 15.30
C ASP A 115 0.40 15.21 14.05
N GLU A 116 1.45 15.90 13.62
CA GLU A 116 1.43 16.67 12.39
C GLU A 116 1.23 15.77 11.17
N LEU A 117 1.86 14.60 11.12
CA LEU A 117 1.61 13.60 10.07
C LEU A 117 0.15 13.11 10.13
N THR A 118 -0.35 12.75 11.31
CA THR A 118 -1.76 12.33 11.52
C THR A 118 -2.73 13.41 11.04
N SER A 119 -2.46 14.67 11.36
CA SER A 119 -3.23 15.83 10.93
C SER A 119 -3.17 16.01 9.40
N GLY A 120 -2.00 15.81 8.80
CA GLY A 120 -1.78 15.80 7.35
C GLY A 120 -2.61 14.72 6.66
N CYS A 121 -2.60 13.48 7.17
CA CYS A 121 -3.44 12.39 6.66
C CYS A 121 -4.92 12.77 6.67
N ASN A 122 -5.41 13.33 7.79
CA ASN A 122 -6.81 13.76 7.91
C ASN A 122 -7.16 14.92 6.96
N SER A 123 -6.23 15.86 6.76
CA SER A 123 -6.42 16.98 5.84
C SER A 123 -6.48 16.50 4.39
N CYS A 124 -5.63 15.54 4.03
CA CYS A 124 -5.67 14.89 2.72
C CYS A 124 -7.00 14.17 2.49
N HIS A 125 -7.47 13.36 3.45
CA HIS A 125 -8.75 12.67 3.33
C HIS A 125 -9.94 13.62 3.25
N ALA A 126 -9.94 14.72 4.02
CA ALA A 126 -10.96 15.76 3.93
C ALA A 126 -10.95 16.44 2.54
N GLY A 127 -9.77 16.82 2.04
CA GLY A 127 -9.60 17.39 0.69
C GLY A 127 -10.02 16.44 -0.43
N ALA A 128 -9.89 15.13 -0.22
CA ALA A 128 -10.36 14.08 -1.11
C ALA A 128 -11.87 13.77 -0.97
N SER A 129 -12.63 14.58 -0.23
CA SER A 129 -14.06 14.36 0.07
C SER A 129 -14.36 13.04 0.79
N LYS A 130 -13.40 12.53 1.58
CA LYS A 130 -13.53 11.32 2.41
C LYS A 130 -13.30 11.63 3.91
N PRO A 131 -13.97 12.64 4.51
CA PRO A 131 -13.71 13.04 5.91
C PRO A 131 -14.10 11.98 6.95
N PHE A 132 -14.87 10.96 6.56
CA PHE A 132 -15.20 9.82 7.41
C PHE A 132 -13.99 8.90 7.66
N ILE A 133 -12.92 8.99 6.86
CA ILE A 133 -11.66 8.29 7.11
C ILE A 133 -10.80 9.14 8.04
N ARG A 134 -11.07 9.03 9.35
CA ARG A 134 -10.40 9.83 10.38
C ARG A 134 -9.34 9.02 11.11
N ILE A 135 -8.08 9.36 10.86
CA ILE A 135 -6.90 8.79 11.51
C ILE A 135 -6.69 9.43 12.88
N GLN A 136 -6.25 8.63 13.84
CA GLN A 136 -5.91 9.06 15.19
C GLN A 136 -4.64 8.33 15.66
N ARG A 137 -4.05 8.79 16.78
CA ARG A 137 -3.08 7.98 17.50
C ARG A 137 -3.70 6.64 17.88
N PRO A 138 -3.04 5.50 17.62
CA PRO A 138 -3.56 4.22 18.04
C PRO A 138 -3.50 4.11 19.58
N THR A 139 -4.59 3.64 20.16
CA THR A 139 -4.74 3.48 21.62
C THR A 139 -4.26 2.11 22.11
N ALA A 140 -4.21 1.11 21.22
CA ALA A 140 -3.68 -0.23 21.45
C ALA A 140 -2.93 -0.71 20.20
N SER A 141 -2.01 -1.67 20.37
CA SER A 141 -1.27 -2.23 19.23
C SER A 141 -2.24 -2.97 18.31
N PRO A 142 -2.23 -2.69 16.99
CA PRO A 142 -3.03 -3.48 16.03
C PRO A 142 -2.46 -4.90 15.85
N LEU A 143 -1.20 -5.13 16.24
CA LEU A 143 -0.48 -6.38 16.09
C LEU A 143 -0.01 -6.88 17.46
N THR A 144 -0.61 -7.97 17.95
CA THR A 144 -0.22 -8.61 19.21
C THR A 144 0.99 -9.54 19.05
N ASN A 145 1.39 -9.83 17.81
CA ASN A 145 2.49 -10.71 17.45
C ASN A 145 3.79 -9.95 17.08
N GLN A 146 3.90 -8.66 17.41
CA GLN A 146 5.11 -7.86 17.20
C GLN A 146 5.56 -7.22 18.53
N ASN A 147 6.86 -7.37 18.84
CA ASN A 147 7.49 -6.62 19.92
C ASN A 147 8.06 -5.30 19.37
N PHE A 148 7.67 -4.18 19.98
CA PHE A 148 8.11 -2.84 19.57
C PHE A 148 9.28 -2.31 20.39
N ALA A 149 9.70 -3.00 21.45
CA ALA A 149 10.92 -2.64 22.17
C ALA A 149 12.16 -2.79 21.27
N PRO A 150 13.19 -1.94 21.42
CA PRO A 150 14.46 -2.18 20.75
C PRO A 150 15.08 -3.49 21.22
N GLU A 151 15.95 -4.09 20.39
CA GLU A 151 16.84 -5.15 20.86
C GLU A 151 17.75 -4.62 21.98
N LYS A 152 18.15 -5.51 22.89
CA LYS A 152 19.00 -5.17 24.04
C LYS A 152 20.46 -5.06 23.66
#